data_AF-A0A2G9Y2V8-F1
#
_entry.id   AF-A0A2G9Y2V8-F1
#
_cell.length_a   1.000
_cell.length_b   1.000
_cell.length_c   1.000
_cell.angle_alpha   90.00
_cell.angle_beta   90.00
_cell.angle_gamma   90.00
#
_symmetry.space_group_name_H-M   'P 1'
#
loop_
_entity.id
_entity.type
_entity.pdbx_description
1 polymer ?
#
loop_
_entity_poly.entity_id
_entity_poly.type
_entity_poly.pdbx_seq_one_letter_code
_entity_poly.pdbx_strand_id
1 'polypeptide(L)'
;MHKSREKILRRPFSIFSFSDDKFSVLVKNVGRGTEAITEINKGNKVDILYPLGKGFNDDLDSDKTLFVAGGMGIAGLYSFLCKKKKQNIIIGDRKGEFKDVIKYLGINCLYVSESGKNDKKGKVTDFLDMFDFNTLLACGSQQMLKALKSKTQNKRYLVLYEEIMACGVGLCDGCAVKYEDNSFRKVCTDGPLLDGNRIIYD
;
A
#
# COMPACT_ATOMS: atom_id res chain seq x y z
N MET A 1 18.39 31.78 -7.29
CA MET A 1 18.35 30.44 -7.91
C MET A 1 17.14 29.70 -7.36
N HIS A 2 16.19 29.28 -8.21
CA HIS A 2 14.90 28.73 -7.77
C HIS A 2 15.07 27.40 -7.01
N LYS A 3 14.49 27.32 -5.80
CA LYS A 3 14.30 26.08 -5.00
C LYS A 3 13.65 24.91 -5.77
N SER A 4 13.13 25.15 -6.98
CA SER A 4 12.47 24.14 -7.82
C SER A 4 13.41 23.15 -8.50
N ARG A 5 14.72 23.42 -8.61
CA ARG A 5 15.67 22.51 -9.29
C ARG A 5 16.13 21.31 -8.45
N GLU A 6 15.81 21.27 -7.15
CA GLU A 6 16.25 20.18 -6.26
C GLU A 6 15.32 18.96 -6.24
N LYS A 7 14.15 19.03 -6.88
CA LYS A 7 13.10 18.00 -6.79
C LYS A 7 12.68 17.51 -8.19
N ILE A 8 13.65 17.00 -8.95
CA ILE A 8 13.48 16.63 -10.37
C ILE A 8 12.56 15.41 -10.54
N LEU A 9 12.63 14.43 -9.64
CA LEU A 9 11.82 13.21 -9.74
C LEU A 9 10.41 13.45 -9.19
N ARG A 10 9.40 12.88 -9.86
CA ARG A 10 8.01 12.81 -9.38
C ARG A 10 7.91 11.94 -8.11
N ARG A 11 6.77 12.02 -7.41
CA ARG A 11 6.49 11.20 -6.22
C ARG A 11 5.29 10.29 -6.51
N PRO A 12 5.47 8.96 -6.55
CA PRO A 12 4.36 8.05 -6.74
C PRO A 12 3.52 8.01 -5.46
N PHE A 13 2.20 8.16 -5.59
CA PHE A 13 1.25 7.97 -4.50
C PHE A 13 0.11 7.08 -4.96
N SER A 14 -0.34 6.20 -4.08
CA SER A 14 -1.60 5.50 -4.27
C SER A 14 -2.76 6.49 -4.18
N ILE A 15 -3.78 6.32 -5.02
CA ILE A 15 -5.05 7.01 -4.81
C ILE A 15 -5.67 6.46 -3.54
N PHE A 16 -5.88 7.35 -2.57
CA PHE A 16 -6.52 7.00 -1.31
C PHE A 16 -8.02 6.86 -1.50
N SER A 17 -8.68 7.92 -1.99
CA SER A 17 -10.08 7.90 -2.39
C SER A 17 -10.29 8.71 -3.66
N PHE A 18 -11.36 8.43 -4.39
CA PHE A 18 -11.76 9.19 -5.56
C PHE A 18 -13.29 9.34 -5.62
N SER A 19 -13.72 10.46 -6.18
CA SER A 19 -15.08 10.77 -6.64
C SER A 19 -14.98 11.29 -8.08
N ASP A 20 -16.11 11.66 -8.68
CA ASP A 20 -16.16 12.02 -10.11
C ASP A 20 -15.19 13.15 -10.51
N ASP A 21 -14.98 14.14 -9.65
CA ASP A 21 -14.17 15.33 -9.93
C ASP A 21 -12.93 15.50 -9.02
N LYS A 22 -12.75 14.60 -8.04
CA LYS A 22 -11.72 14.75 -7.00
C LYS A 22 -11.10 13.41 -6.64
N PHE A 23 -9.85 13.47 -6.25
CA PHE A 23 -9.20 12.36 -5.56
C PHE A 23 -8.40 12.89 -4.38
N SER A 24 -8.07 11.98 -3.47
CA SER A 24 -7.21 12.26 -2.33
C SER A 24 -6.02 11.32 -2.33
N VAL A 25 -4.94 11.77 -1.70
CA VAL A 25 -3.73 10.99 -1.42
C VAL A 25 -3.43 11.09 0.06
N LEU A 26 -3.00 10.00 0.68
CA LEU A 26 -2.52 10.00 2.05
C LEU A 26 -1.00 10.13 2.03
N VAL A 27 -0.46 11.16 2.69
CA VAL A 27 0.97 11.49 2.66
C VAL A 27 1.55 11.45 4.06
N LYS A 28 2.60 10.65 4.24
CA LYS A 28 3.47 10.75 5.42
C LYS A 28 4.67 11.61 5.07
N ASN A 29 4.96 12.61 5.90
CA ASN A 29 6.16 13.41 5.71
C ASN A 29 7.41 12.62 6.13
N VAL A 30 8.19 12.16 5.15
CA VAL A 30 9.40 11.34 5.35
C VAL A 30 10.65 11.93 4.66
N GLY A 31 10.52 13.13 4.07
CA GLY A 31 11.65 13.83 3.46
C GLY A 31 11.22 15.00 2.57
N ARG A 32 12.22 15.66 1.97
CA ARG A 32 12.07 16.92 1.22
C ARG A 32 10.99 16.92 0.15
N GLY A 33 10.74 15.77 -0.49
CA GLY A 33 9.69 15.63 -1.51
C GLY A 33 8.28 15.65 -0.93
N THR A 34 8.05 14.89 0.14
CA THR A 34 6.75 14.84 0.83
C THR A 34 6.49 16.11 1.63
N GLU A 35 7.53 16.74 2.18
CA GLU A 35 7.44 18.04 2.85
C GLU A 35 6.90 19.12 1.92
N ALA A 36 7.37 19.16 0.67
CA ALA A 36 6.84 20.08 -0.34
C ALA A 36 5.34 19.88 -0.60
N ILE A 37 4.87 18.64 -0.48
CA ILE A 37 3.46 18.30 -0.71
C ILE A 37 2.60 18.77 0.47
N THR A 38 3.15 18.72 1.69
CA THR A 38 2.44 19.22 2.88
C THR A 38 2.26 20.74 2.90
N GLU A 39 3.01 21.48 2.08
CA GLU A 39 2.90 22.94 1.92
C GLU A 39 1.86 23.38 0.87
N ILE A 40 1.25 22.42 0.15
CA ILE A 40 0.26 22.71 -0.90
C ILE A 40 -1.05 23.16 -0.26
N ASN A 41 -1.56 24.30 -0.72
CA ASN A 41 -2.79 24.91 -0.25
C ASN A 41 -3.88 24.93 -1.35
N LYS A 42 -5.13 25.12 -0.92
CA LYS A 42 -6.28 25.29 -1.84
C LYS A 42 -5.97 26.38 -2.87
N GLY A 43 -6.18 26.06 -4.15
CA GLY A 43 -5.93 26.97 -5.28
C GLY A 43 -4.53 26.85 -5.88
N ASN A 44 -3.59 26.13 -5.26
CA ASN A 44 -2.33 25.80 -5.91
C ASN A 44 -2.55 24.80 -7.05
N LYS A 45 -1.79 24.97 -8.14
CA LYS A 45 -1.75 24.01 -9.25
C LYS A 45 -0.69 22.95 -8.95
N VAL A 46 -1.02 21.70 -9.22
CA VAL A 46 -0.12 20.55 -9.05
C VAL A 46 -0.03 19.81 -10.38
N ASP A 47 1.21 19.54 -10.83
CA ASP A 47 1.44 18.71 -12.00
C ASP A 47 1.26 17.24 -11.61
N ILE A 48 0.29 16.57 -12.26
CA ILE A 48 -0.11 15.20 -11.97
C ILE A 48 0.02 14.37 -13.24
N LEU A 49 0.62 13.20 -13.11
CA LEU A 49 0.65 12.17 -14.15
C LEU A 49 -0.24 11.01 -13.69
N TYR A 50 -1.38 10.83 -14.35
CA TYR A 50 -2.46 9.92 -13.92
C TYR A 50 -3.41 9.61 -15.10
N PRO A 51 -4.03 8.41 -15.20
CA PRO A 51 -3.83 7.22 -14.37
C PRO A 51 -2.53 6.46 -14.67
N LEU A 52 -1.99 5.82 -13.64
CA LEU A 52 -0.79 4.96 -13.71
C LEU A 52 -1.08 3.61 -13.06
N GLY A 53 -0.34 2.59 -13.48
CA GLY A 53 -0.54 1.21 -13.04
C GLY A 53 -1.77 0.54 -13.65
N LYS A 54 -1.84 -0.78 -13.46
CA LYS A 54 -3.03 -1.58 -13.69
C LYS A 54 -3.93 -1.45 -12.47
N GLY A 55 -5.13 -0.94 -12.72
CA GLY A 55 -6.19 -0.94 -11.73
C GLY A 55 -6.58 -2.36 -11.32
N PHE A 56 -7.38 -2.45 -10.28
CA PHE A 56 -7.90 -3.73 -9.81
C PHE A 56 -9.30 -3.97 -10.33
N ASN A 57 -9.48 -5.09 -11.04
CA ASN A 57 -10.77 -5.48 -11.61
C ASN A 57 -11.19 -6.91 -11.24
N ASP A 58 -10.58 -7.49 -10.20
CA ASP A 58 -11.02 -8.80 -9.71
C ASP A 58 -12.07 -8.61 -8.61
N ASP A 59 -13.15 -9.38 -8.70
CA ASP A 59 -14.11 -9.52 -7.61
C ASP A 59 -13.47 -10.35 -6.48
N LEU A 60 -12.81 -9.67 -5.53
CA LEU A 60 -12.41 -10.30 -4.28
C LEU A 60 -13.66 -10.67 -3.48
N ASP A 61 -13.77 -11.93 -3.13
CA ASP A 61 -14.68 -12.38 -2.08
C ASP A 61 -14.22 -11.79 -0.75
N SER A 62 -14.98 -10.83 -0.22
CA SER A 62 -14.64 -10.12 1.01
C SER A 62 -14.68 -11.01 2.26
N ASP A 63 -15.44 -12.11 2.24
CA ASP A 63 -15.50 -13.05 3.37
C ASP A 63 -14.31 -14.02 3.37
N LYS A 64 -13.70 -14.26 2.20
CA LYS A 64 -12.53 -15.14 2.03
C LYS A 64 -11.21 -14.41 1.78
N THR A 65 -11.24 -13.08 1.77
CA THR A 65 -10.06 -12.22 1.62
C THR A 65 -9.66 -11.60 2.96
N LEU A 66 -8.41 -11.79 3.35
CA LEU A 66 -7.77 -11.08 4.44
C LEU A 66 -6.96 -9.91 3.91
N PHE A 67 -7.31 -8.69 4.33
CA PHE A 67 -6.59 -7.47 4.01
C PHE A 67 -5.55 -7.18 5.10
N VAL A 68 -4.28 -7.01 4.73
CA VAL A 68 -3.18 -6.77 5.67
C VAL A 68 -2.42 -5.48 5.33
N ALA A 69 -2.52 -4.47 6.19
CA ALA A 69 -1.85 -3.20 6.00
C ALA A 69 -0.71 -3.00 7.03
N GLY A 70 0.46 -2.58 6.54
CA GLY A 70 1.59 -2.15 7.37
C GLY A 70 1.81 -0.65 7.29
N GLY A 71 1.51 0.10 8.35
CA GLY A 71 1.65 1.55 8.41
C GLY A 71 0.97 2.26 7.23
N MET A 72 1.75 2.94 6.39
CA MET A 72 1.25 3.67 5.21
C MET A 72 0.63 2.78 4.14
N GLY A 73 0.80 1.45 4.21
CA GLY A 73 0.13 0.54 3.28
C GLY A 73 -1.40 0.63 3.32
N ILE A 74 -1.97 1.19 4.40
CA ILE A 74 -3.39 1.56 4.46
C ILE A 74 -3.80 2.49 3.31
N ALA A 75 -2.88 3.34 2.83
CA ALA A 75 -3.15 4.30 1.77
C ALA A 75 -3.55 3.63 0.45
N GLY A 76 -2.86 2.54 0.08
CA GLY A 76 -3.18 1.78 -1.12
C GLY A 76 -4.40 0.88 -0.96
N LEU A 77 -4.59 0.33 0.25
CA LEU A 77 -5.69 -0.60 0.51
C LEU A 77 -7.03 0.08 0.74
N TYR A 78 -7.07 1.35 1.16
CA TYR A 78 -8.32 2.01 1.56
C TYR A 78 -9.42 1.97 0.49
N SER A 79 -9.04 2.10 -0.80
CA SER A 79 -9.97 2.00 -1.93
C SER A 79 -10.69 0.65 -2.06
N PHE A 80 -10.10 -0.42 -1.52
CA PHE A 80 -10.70 -1.75 -1.41
C PHE A 80 -11.55 -1.86 -0.15
N LEU A 81 -11.12 -1.20 0.93
CA LEU A 81 -11.77 -1.29 2.24
C LEU A 81 -13.10 -0.53 2.26
N CYS A 82 -13.15 0.65 1.64
CA CYS A 82 -14.34 1.50 1.68
C CYS A 82 -15.54 0.98 0.86
N LYS A 83 -15.32 0.02 -0.05
CA LYS A 83 -16.36 -0.49 -0.97
C LYS A 83 -17.21 -1.62 -0.38
N LYS A 84 -16.85 -2.20 0.76
CA LYS A 84 -17.50 -3.40 1.31
C LYS A 84 -17.85 -3.21 2.78
N LYS A 85 -19.01 -3.75 3.20
CA LYS A 85 -19.53 -3.57 4.57
C LYS A 85 -18.88 -4.50 5.60
N LYS A 86 -18.39 -5.67 5.18
CA LYS A 86 -17.77 -6.69 6.05
C LYS A 86 -16.51 -7.21 5.38
N GLN A 87 -15.38 -7.14 6.09
CA GLN A 87 -14.07 -7.57 5.60
C GLN A 87 -13.22 -8.04 6.77
N ASN A 88 -12.34 -8.99 6.51
CA ASN A 88 -11.28 -9.39 7.43
C ASN A 88 -10.10 -8.44 7.22
N ILE A 89 -9.79 -7.60 8.21
CA ILE A 89 -8.75 -6.57 8.10
C ILE A 89 -7.82 -6.65 9.31
N ILE A 90 -6.51 -6.72 9.04
CA ILE A 90 -5.46 -6.52 10.04
C ILE A 90 -4.64 -5.31 9.62
N ILE A 91 -4.46 -4.37 10.54
CA ILE A 91 -3.58 -3.22 10.34
C ILE A 91 -2.53 -3.26 11.43
N GLY A 92 -1.27 -3.02 11.08
CA GLY A 92 -0.23 -2.91 12.08
C GLY A 92 0.82 -1.87 11.77
N ASP A 93 1.42 -1.34 12.83
CA ASP A 93 2.55 -0.44 12.74
C ASP A 93 3.49 -0.58 13.95
N ARG A 94 4.69 -0.02 13.83
CA ARG A 94 5.73 -0.18 14.86
C ARG A 94 5.44 0.59 16.14
N LYS A 95 4.94 1.83 16.03
CA LYS A 95 4.92 2.82 17.11
C LYS A 95 3.55 2.97 17.77
N GLY A 96 2.49 2.49 17.12
CA GLY A 96 1.11 2.72 17.46
C GLY A 96 0.53 4.04 16.91
N GLU A 97 1.12 4.59 15.84
CA GLU A 97 0.77 5.93 15.33
C GLU A 97 -0.45 5.93 14.40
N PHE A 98 -0.88 4.77 13.92
CA PHE A 98 -2.02 4.66 12.99
C PHE A 98 -3.37 4.53 13.67
N LYS A 99 -3.45 4.47 15.01
CA LYS A 99 -4.72 4.31 15.74
C LYS A 99 -5.73 5.39 15.36
N ASP A 100 -5.30 6.65 15.40
CA ASP A 100 -6.17 7.79 15.13
C ASP A 100 -6.57 7.85 13.66
N VAL A 101 -5.68 7.42 12.74
CA VAL A 101 -5.99 7.29 11.31
C VAL A 101 -7.06 6.23 11.09
N ILE A 102 -6.92 5.04 11.68
CA ILE A 102 -7.89 3.95 11.58
C ILE A 102 -9.27 4.40 12.09
N LYS A 103 -9.27 5.06 13.26
CA LYS A 103 -10.49 5.61 13.87
C LYS A 103 -11.13 6.68 12.99
N TYR A 104 -10.34 7.62 12.47
CA TYR A 104 -10.81 8.68 11.57
C TYR A 104 -11.45 8.11 10.30
N LEU A 105 -10.87 7.03 9.76
CA LEU A 105 -11.37 6.36 8.56
C LEU A 105 -12.56 5.43 8.81
N GLY A 106 -12.94 5.20 10.08
CA GLY A 106 -14.05 4.32 10.44
C GLY A 106 -13.82 2.85 10.08
N ILE A 107 -12.56 2.41 10.01
CA ILE A 107 -12.21 1.04 9.64
C ILE A 107 -12.35 0.14 10.87
N ASN A 108 -13.19 -0.89 10.77
CA ASN A 108 -13.25 -1.96 11.75
C ASN A 108 -12.20 -3.02 11.41
N CYS A 109 -11.12 -3.10 12.18
CA CYS A 109 -10.01 -4.02 11.94
C CYS A 109 -9.40 -4.54 13.24
N LEU A 110 -8.64 -5.62 13.15
CA LEU A 110 -7.67 -5.97 14.18
C LEU A 110 -6.46 -5.05 14.05
N TYR A 111 -6.29 -4.14 15.01
CA TYR A 111 -5.14 -3.26 15.05
C TYR A 111 -4.04 -3.79 15.98
N VAL A 112 -2.83 -3.88 15.44
CA VAL A 112 -1.67 -4.47 16.11
C VAL A 112 -0.52 -3.47 16.16
N SER A 113 0.19 -3.36 17.28
CA SER A 113 1.46 -2.61 17.30
C SER A 113 2.59 -3.30 18.04
N GLU A 114 3.81 -3.11 17.54
CA GLU A 114 5.00 -3.69 18.18
C GLU A 114 5.30 -3.00 19.53
N SER A 115 5.00 -1.70 19.64
CA SER A 115 5.15 -0.92 20.88
C SER A 115 4.21 -1.33 22.02
N GLY A 116 3.13 -2.08 21.72
CA GLY A 116 2.13 -2.50 22.72
C GLY A 116 1.17 -1.40 23.20
N LYS A 117 1.13 -0.25 22.52
CA LYS A 117 0.23 0.88 22.86
C LYS A 117 -1.24 0.67 22.45
N ASN A 118 -1.60 -0.49 21.89
CA ASN A 118 -2.86 -0.74 21.17
C ASN A 118 -3.48 -2.10 21.51
N ASP A 119 -4.62 -2.37 20.86
CA ASP A 119 -5.53 -3.49 21.13
C ASP A 119 -4.83 -4.85 21.20
N LYS A 120 -3.79 -5.06 20.37
CA LYS A 120 -2.86 -6.19 20.48
C LYS A 120 -1.40 -5.76 20.29
N LYS A 121 -0.51 -6.33 21.10
CA LYS A 121 0.95 -6.21 20.93
C LYS A 121 1.47 -7.30 20.01
N GLY A 122 2.24 -6.95 18.98
CA GLY A 122 2.88 -7.91 18.08
C GLY A 122 3.05 -7.39 16.65
N LYS A 123 3.20 -8.31 15.69
CA LYS A 123 3.21 -8.05 14.25
C LYS A 123 1.93 -8.59 13.62
N VAL A 124 1.54 -8.06 12.46
CA VAL A 124 0.35 -8.54 11.73
C VAL A 124 0.42 -10.04 11.39
N THR A 125 1.63 -10.57 11.19
CA THR A 125 1.89 -11.98 10.90
C THR A 125 1.53 -12.93 12.03
N ASP A 126 1.43 -12.42 13.26
CA ASP A 126 1.22 -13.23 14.45
C ASP A 126 -0.27 -13.56 14.66
N PHE A 127 -1.15 -12.91 13.90
CA PHE A 127 -2.61 -12.96 14.10
C PHE A 127 -3.38 -13.45 12.86
N LEU A 128 -2.69 -13.98 11.84
CA LEU A 128 -3.34 -14.46 10.63
C LEU A 128 -4.31 -15.62 10.91
N ASP A 129 -3.96 -16.50 11.86
CA ASP A 129 -4.73 -17.71 12.19
C ASP A 129 -6.07 -17.39 12.89
N MET A 130 -6.31 -16.13 13.27
CA MET A 130 -7.60 -15.67 13.78
C MET A 130 -8.66 -15.53 12.67
N PHE A 131 -8.26 -15.62 11.40
CA PHE A 131 -9.12 -15.38 10.25
C PHE A 131 -9.14 -16.61 9.33
N ASP A 132 -10.33 -16.96 8.85
CA ASP A 132 -10.49 -17.90 7.75
C ASP A 132 -10.40 -17.15 6.41
N PHE A 133 -9.44 -17.50 5.57
CA PHE A 133 -9.21 -16.85 4.27
C PHE A 133 -8.46 -17.77 3.30
N ASN A 134 -8.78 -17.64 2.01
CA ASN A 134 -8.04 -18.27 0.91
C ASN A 134 -7.21 -17.26 0.09
N THR A 135 -7.48 -15.96 0.28
CA THR A 135 -6.81 -14.86 -0.40
C THR A 135 -6.28 -13.87 0.63
N LEU A 136 -5.04 -13.43 0.46
CA LEU A 136 -4.43 -12.37 1.27
C LEU A 136 -4.03 -11.22 0.35
N LEU A 137 -4.56 -10.03 0.61
CA LEU A 137 -4.17 -8.79 -0.06
C LEU A 137 -3.37 -7.94 0.93
N ALA A 138 -2.08 -7.72 0.65
CA ALA A 138 -1.21 -6.95 1.55
C ALA A 138 -0.64 -5.68 0.91
N CYS A 139 -0.38 -4.69 1.75
CA CYS A 139 0.40 -3.51 1.39
C CYS A 139 1.20 -3.04 2.60
N GLY A 140 2.50 -2.79 2.43
CA GLY A 140 3.39 -2.33 3.49
C GLY A 140 4.85 -2.64 3.19
N SER A 141 5.70 -2.55 4.21
CA SER A 141 7.16 -2.75 4.05
C SER A 141 7.50 -4.12 3.45
N GLN A 142 8.56 -4.17 2.63
CA GLN A 142 9.03 -5.44 2.04
C GLN A 142 9.30 -6.53 3.08
N GLN A 143 9.80 -6.18 4.28
CA GLN A 143 9.98 -7.14 5.38
C GLN A 143 8.66 -7.81 5.81
N MET A 144 7.58 -7.03 5.89
CA MET A 144 6.25 -7.56 6.20
C MET A 144 5.75 -8.47 5.08
N LEU A 145 5.88 -8.03 3.82
CA LEU A 145 5.44 -8.81 2.67
C LEU A 145 6.20 -10.15 2.56
N LYS A 146 7.53 -10.13 2.75
CA LYS A 146 8.38 -11.32 2.82
C LYS A 146 7.95 -12.28 3.93
N ALA A 147 7.62 -11.75 5.11
CA ALA A 147 7.14 -12.56 6.23
C ALA A 147 5.75 -13.15 5.98
N LEU A 148 4.89 -12.46 5.24
CA LEU A 148 3.57 -12.97 4.85
C LEU A 148 3.69 -14.08 3.80
N LYS A 149 4.63 -13.99 2.85
CA LYS A 149 4.85 -15.00 1.80
C LYS A 149 4.98 -16.42 2.37
N SER A 150 5.75 -16.59 3.45
CA SER A 150 5.96 -17.91 4.08
C SER A 150 4.69 -18.46 4.76
N LYS A 151 3.69 -17.60 5.02
CA LYS A 151 2.41 -17.95 5.64
C LYS A 151 1.28 -18.12 4.61
N THR A 152 1.54 -17.93 3.32
CA THR A 152 0.53 -17.92 2.25
C THR A 152 0.79 -18.90 1.10
N GLN A 153 1.69 -19.88 1.27
CA GLN A 153 2.12 -20.75 0.15
C GLN A 153 0.97 -21.49 -0.57
N ASN A 154 -0.09 -21.87 0.15
CA ASN A 154 -1.27 -22.54 -0.41
C ASN A 154 -2.48 -21.60 -0.59
N LYS A 155 -2.24 -20.29 -0.55
CA LYS A 155 -3.27 -19.25 -0.63
C LYS A 155 -2.94 -18.29 -1.76
N ARG A 156 -3.96 -17.65 -2.32
CA ARG A 156 -3.75 -16.56 -3.27
C ARG A 156 -3.13 -15.38 -2.52
N TYR A 157 -1.89 -15.02 -2.83
CA TYR A 157 -1.20 -13.91 -2.19
C TYR A 157 -1.01 -12.75 -3.17
N LEU A 158 -1.70 -11.65 -2.91
CA LEU A 158 -1.65 -10.43 -3.71
C LEU A 158 -0.98 -9.32 -2.89
N VAL A 159 -0.13 -8.54 -3.56
CA VAL A 159 0.55 -7.42 -2.92
C VAL A 159 0.38 -6.15 -3.74
N LEU A 160 -0.05 -5.06 -3.09
CA LEU A 160 0.15 -3.72 -3.60
C LEU A 160 1.60 -3.34 -3.30
N TYR A 161 2.47 -3.60 -4.28
CA TYR A 161 3.90 -3.44 -4.14
C TYR A 161 4.30 -1.99 -4.38
N GLU A 162 5.15 -1.46 -3.52
CA GLU A 162 5.73 -0.12 -3.66
C GLU A 162 7.20 -0.26 -4.07
N GLU A 163 7.62 0.56 -5.04
CA GLU A 163 9.00 0.66 -5.47
C GLU A 163 9.39 2.11 -5.76
N ILE A 164 10.70 2.36 -5.83
CA ILE A 164 11.21 3.63 -6.31
C ILE A 164 10.83 3.79 -7.78
N MET A 165 10.20 4.91 -8.13
CA MET A 165 9.82 5.24 -9.51
C MET A 165 10.46 6.54 -9.94
N ALA A 166 11.04 6.55 -11.15
CA ALA A 166 11.48 7.77 -11.82
C ALA A 166 10.49 8.20 -12.91
N CYS A 167 10.33 7.39 -13.96
CA CYS A 167 9.44 7.75 -15.08
C CYS A 167 7.95 7.52 -14.79
N GLY A 168 7.60 6.48 -14.03
CA GLY A 168 6.21 6.07 -13.77
C GLY A 168 5.46 5.49 -14.98
N VAL A 169 6.09 5.37 -16.16
CA VAL A 169 5.45 4.97 -17.43
C VAL A 169 6.14 3.78 -18.11
N GLY A 170 6.99 3.06 -17.38
CA GLY A 170 7.59 1.80 -17.83
C GLY A 170 8.80 1.94 -18.76
N LEU A 171 9.45 3.09 -18.82
CA LEU A 171 10.60 3.35 -19.71
C LEU A 171 11.98 3.13 -19.06
N CYS A 172 12.11 3.38 -17.76
CA CYS A 172 13.43 3.48 -17.11
C CYS A 172 13.82 2.27 -16.26
N ASP A 173 12.94 1.28 -16.13
CA ASP A 173 13.09 0.05 -15.33
C ASP A 173 13.43 0.21 -13.84
N GLY A 174 13.48 1.44 -13.32
CA GLY A 174 13.79 1.71 -11.91
C GLY A 174 12.83 1.11 -10.88
N CYS A 175 11.64 0.67 -11.33
CA CYS A 175 10.64 0.00 -10.49
C CYS A 175 10.45 -1.49 -10.87
N ALA A 176 11.48 -2.11 -11.44
CA ALA A 176 11.47 -3.52 -11.80
C ALA A 176 11.55 -4.40 -10.52
N VAL A 177 10.64 -5.36 -10.42
CA VAL A 177 10.58 -6.37 -9.36
C VAL A 177 10.89 -7.72 -9.96
N LYS A 178 11.83 -8.45 -9.36
CA LYS A 178 12.25 -9.77 -9.84
C LYS A 178 11.32 -10.87 -9.34
N TYR A 179 10.93 -11.78 -10.23
CA TYR A 179 10.15 -12.96 -9.90
C TYR A 179 11.04 -14.22 -9.85
N GLU A 180 10.56 -15.27 -9.18
CA GLU A 180 11.26 -16.56 -9.02
C GLU A 180 11.55 -17.27 -10.34
N ASP A 181 10.75 -17.02 -11.37
CA ASP A 181 10.96 -17.53 -12.74
C ASP A 181 11.99 -16.72 -13.55
N ASN A 182 12.74 -15.82 -12.88
CA ASN A 182 13.67 -14.86 -13.46
C ASN A 182 13.04 -13.81 -14.38
N SER A 183 11.71 -13.75 -14.48
CA SER A 183 11.05 -12.63 -15.15
C SER A 183 11.03 -11.39 -14.26
N PHE A 184 10.80 -10.24 -14.87
CA PHE A 184 10.64 -8.96 -14.17
C PHE A 184 9.23 -8.41 -14.37
N ARG A 185 8.72 -7.67 -13.38
CA ARG A 185 7.50 -6.87 -13.48
C ARG A 185 7.79 -5.43 -13.11
N LYS A 186 7.34 -4.48 -13.91
CA LYS A 186 7.50 -3.05 -13.63
C LYS A 186 6.31 -2.58 -12.81
N VAL A 187 6.50 -2.18 -11.55
CA VAL A 187 5.39 -1.78 -10.67
C VAL A 187 4.49 -0.72 -11.31
N CYS A 188 5.06 0.24 -12.04
CA CYS A 188 4.29 1.33 -12.65
C CYS A 188 3.40 0.93 -13.85
N THR A 189 3.63 -0.21 -14.49
CA THR A 189 2.90 -0.63 -15.71
C THR A 189 2.34 -2.04 -15.63
N ASP A 190 2.99 -2.95 -14.91
CA ASP A 190 2.52 -4.30 -14.63
C ASP A 190 1.81 -4.41 -13.28
N GLY A 191 2.19 -3.57 -12.31
CA GLY A 191 1.59 -3.49 -10.98
C GLY A 191 0.61 -2.31 -10.84
N PRO A 192 0.40 -1.75 -9.64
CA PRO A 192 1.11 -2.08 -8.40
C PRO A 192 0.67 -3.41 -7.77
N LEU A 193 -0.46 -3.97 -8.22
CA LEU A 193 -0.92 -5.26 -7.75
C LEU A 193 -0.15 -6.40 -8.41
N LEU A 194 0.59 -7.17 -7.61
CA LEU A 194 1.45 -8.25 -8.05
C LEU A 194 1.14 -9.56 -7.32
N ASP A 195 1.55 -10.68 -7.91
CA ASP A 195 1.50 -12.00 -7.25
C ASP A 195 2.64 -12.09 -6.23
N GLY A 196 2.27 -11.96 -4.95
CA GLY A 196 3.20 -11.93 -3.84
C GLY A 196 3.94 -13.26 -3.62
N ASN A 197 3.40 -14.38 -4.10
CA ASN A 197 4.07 -15.68 -3.99
C ASN A 197 5.24 -15.79 -4.99
N ARG A 198 5.20 -15.05 -6.11
CA ARG A 198 6.23 -15.14 -7.15
C ARG A 198 7.36 -14.14 -6.98
N ILE A 199 7.20 -13.14 -6.13
CA ILE A 199 8.22 -12.09 -5.92
C ILE A 199 9.42 -12.63 -5.15
N ILE A 200 10.62 -12.25 -5.58
CA ILE A 200 11.84 -12.34 -4.79
C ILE A 200 11.93 -11.08 -3.94
N TYR A 201 11.82 -11.23 -2.63
CA TYR A 201 11.95 -10.13 -1.67
C TYR A 201 13.38 -10.08 -1.15
N ASP A 202 14.00 -8.89 -1.23
CA ASP A 202 15.33 -8.64 -0.68
C ASP A 202 15.36 -8.78 0.86
#